data_AF-A0A8S1SSI7-F1
#
_entry.id   AF-A0A8S1SSI7-F1
#
_cell.length_a   1.000
_cell.length_b   1.000
_cell.length_c   1.000
_cell.angle_alpha   90.00
_cell.angle_beta   90.00
_cell.angle_gamma   90.00
#
_symmetry.space_group_name_H-M   'P 1'
#
loop_
_entity.id
_entity.type
_entity.pdbx_description
1 polymer ?
#
loop_
_entity_poly.entity_id
_entity_poly.type
_entity_poly.pdbx_seq_one_letter_code
_entity_poly.pdbx_strand_id
1 'polypeptide(L)'
;MRKILSSALAVSLRRTPIMTPRLTQRLAITLISLPIIRYSFQTLNMNDVYEISIEDDLKEGEMREVQVGPKKEDAVLVCKVDGQIYCVSNSCPHVGAPLSAGFLVGDKVKCPFHNASFSVKDGAHEEGPMFRGLQTFPIKQENGQLIIRVEKELLNAPRTLNMATKGDDPTHVVIVGGGVSGQSAAETLRQAGFKGKITIITAEDSLPYDRTPMSKMSFLVKLQGLQIRQPSFYEQYGIDVVTNKSVDSIDVNNQEVVIGKEKIRYDKLLLATGGTARKPTLDGVNLNNVHTLRQFNDLLQIREKAKTSKNIVIVGASFIGMETASAIKKELKDQVNITVVDNTSVPFERVLGSEVGASLQKLHQANGVEFELSVGVKRISGEGSVSRVDLLNGKSLLADLVILGTGIQPNNQLAKDQLKLSPNGGIETDVFLKAAKNVYASGDIASYPYWVTGEYVRIEHQNEAIRQGFIAALNILGRPTPLTDVPFFWTRQWDRTLAYSGVGQGFDEVIIDGDLNQQKFIAYYAKKGRIVASASMNTPNAQMIISEALRLNVMPSAQELKENKTTLDEIKKVVLSKGTSCHCKRSGQCQAQL
;
A
#
# COMPACT_ATOMS: atom_id res chain seq x y z
N MET A 1 28.96 39.14 45.04
CA MET A 1 28.66 40.51 44.53
C MET A 1 27.13 40.63 44.40
N ARG A 2 26.43 41.73 44.72
CA ARG A 2 26.41 43.07 44.08
C ARG A 2 26.14 43.02 42.56
N LYS A 3 25.15 43.75 41.99
CA LYS A 3 24.02 44.52 42.56
C LYS A 3 23.09 45.06 41.43
N ILE A 4 21.77 45.22 41.68
CA ILE A 4 20.89 46.31 41.15
C ILE A 4 20.58 46.29 39.62
N LEU A 5 19.43 46.75 39.08
CA LEU A 5 18.08 47.20 39.53
C LEU A 5 17.04 46.52 38.58
N SER A 6 15.75 46.84 38.32
CA SER A 6 14.68 47.81 38.74
C SER A 6 13.36 47.24 38.16
N SER A 7 12.13 47.59 38.57
CA SER A 7 11.56 48.44 39.63
C SER A 7 10.15 47.91 39.98
N ALA A 8 9.58 48.31 41.13
CA ALA A 8 8.29 47.81 41.61
C ALA A 8 7.22 48.91 41.71
N LEU A 9 5.95 48.52 41.81
CA LEU A 9 4.89 49.31 42.46
C LEU A 9 3.78 48.38 43.00
N ALA A 10 3.28 48.69 44.20
CA ALA A 10 2.13 48.01 44.85
C ALA A 10 0.93 48.99 44.92
N VAL A 11 -0.22 48.72 45.58
CA VAL A 11 -0.43 48.85 47.04
C VAL A 11 -1.94 48.62 47.37
N SER A 12 -2.26 48.12 48.58
CA SER A 12 -3.60 48.15 49.28
C SER A 12 -4.70 47.17 48.77
N LEU A 13 -5.38 46.30 49.56
CA LEU A 13 -6.08 46.40 50.88
C LEU A 13 -7.44 47.16 50.78
N ARG A 14 -8.59 46.77 51.42
CA ARG A 14 -8.87 45.95 52.64
C ARG A 14 -10.38 45.51 52.76
N ARG A 15 -10.65 44.42 53.52
CA ARG A 15 -11.84 44.10 54.43
C ARG A 15 -13.30 44.08 53.86
N THR A 16 -14.12 43.00 53.90
CA THR A 16 -14.77 42.22 55.02
C THR A 16 -15.68 43.03 55.98
N PRO A 17 -16.76 42.50 56.63
CA PRO A 17 -17.52 41.20 56.47
C PRO A 17 -19.08 41.24 56.77
N ILE A 18 -19.68 40.04 57.00
CA ILE A 18 -20.89 39.63 57.81
C ILE A 18 -22.37 39.79 57.33
N MET A 19 -23.15 38.71 57.59
CA MET A 19 -24.56 38.59 58.08
C MET A 19 -25.66 37.92 57.20
N THR A 20 -26.10 36.74 57.68
CA THR A 20 -27.44 36.09 57.57
C THR A 20 -28.34 36.57 58.75
N PRO A 21 -29.67 36.24 58.94
CA PRO A 21 -30.43 35.09 58.40
C PRO A 21 -31.98 35.26 58.16
N ARG A 22 -32.67 34.12 57.91
CA ARG A 22 -34.14 33.82 58.06
C ARG A 22 -35.14 34.41 57.02
N LEU A 23 -36.40 33.94 56.90
CA LEU A 23 -37.04 32.58 56.95
C LEU A 23 -38.55 32.73 56.64
N THR A 24 -39.10 32.10 55.60
CA THR A 24 -40.57 32.01 55.34
C THR A 24 -40.97 30.71 54.63
N GLN A 25 -42.29 30.42 54.53
CA GLN A 25 -42.82 29.06 54.35
C GLN A 25 -43.52 28.77 52.99
N ARG A 26 -43.49 27.47 52.63
CA ARG A 26 -44.51 26.68 51.92
C ARG A 26 -45.24 27.26 50.69
N LEU A 27 -45.10 26.57 49.56
CA LEU A 27 -46.23 25.86 48.94
C LEU A 27 -45.70 24.66 48.11
N ALA A 28 -46.55 23.65 47.86
CA ALA A 28 -46.16 22.43 47.17
C ALA A 28 -47.10 22.13 46.01
N ILE A 29 -46.53 21.90 44.82
CA ILE A 29 -47.20 21.32 43.65
C ILE A 29 -46.22 20.32 43.03
N THR A 30 -46.64 19.06 42.93
CA THR A 30 -45.87 18.01 42.25
C THR A 30 -46.23 18.02 40.77
N LEU A 31 -45.25 18.31 39.91
CA LEU A 31 -45.38 18.16 38.46
C LEU A 31 -44.30 17.20 37.93
N ILE A 32 -44.72 16.31 37.05
CA ILE A 32 -43.92 15.19 36.55
C ILE A 32 -42.92 15.70 35.51
N SER A 33 -41.62 15.56 35.80
CA SER A 33 -40.55 15.93 34.87
C SER A 33 -40.34 14.85 33.82
N LEU A 34 -41.00 14.97 32.66
CA LEU A 34 -40.60 14.24 31.46
C LEU A 34 -39.23 14.74 30.98
N PRO A 35 -38.34 13.85 30.48
CA PRO A 35 -37.02 14.25 30.00
C PRO A 35 -37.14 15.02 28.68
N ILE A 36 -36.90 16.34 28.73
CA ILE A 36 -36.81 17.16 27.52
C ILE A 36 -35.53 16.75 26.77
N ILE A 37 -35.70 16.01 25.68
CA ILE A 37 -34.60 15.69 24.75
C ILE A 37 -34.16 17.00 24.09
N ARG A 38 -33.08 17.60 24.61
CA ARG A 38 -32.38 18.70 23.96
C ARG A 38 -31.68 18.18 22.71
N TYR A 39 -32.39 18.19 21.58
CA TYR A 39 -31.74 18.15 20.27
C TYR A 39 -30.83 19.36 20.12
N SER A 40 -29.51 19.12 20.23
CA SER A 40 -28.49 20.12 19.94
C SER A 40 -28.40 20.31 18.43
N PHE A 41 -29.30 21.13 17.87
CA PHE A 41 -29.11 21.68 16.53
C PHE A 41 -27.90 22.62 16.56
N GLN A 42 -26.73 22.09 16.22
CA GLN A 42 -25.63 22.94 15.77
C GLN A 42 -26.07 23.61 14.47
N THR A 43 -26.36 24.89 14.54
CA THR A 43 -26.57 25.73 13.36
C THR A 43 -25.23 25.86 12.63
N LEU A 44 -25.01 25.01 11.62
CA LEU A 44 -23.89 25.15 10.69
C LEU A 44 -23.88 26.58 10.15
N ASN A 45 -22.78 27.29 10.37
CA ASN A 45 -22.62 28.64 9.87
C ASN A 45 -22.46 28.59 8.34
N MET A 46 -23.12 29.47 7.60
CA MET A 46 -23.04 29.46 6.13
C MET A 46 -21.61 29.72 5.61
N ASN A 47 -20.73 30.27 6.47
CA ASN A 47 -19.31 30.43 6.18
C ASN A 47 -18.52 29.10 6.13
N ASP A 48 -19.06 27.99 6.66
CA ASP A 48 -18.32 26.73 6.82
C ASP A 48 -18.66 25.68 5.74
N VAL A 49 -19.46 26.07 4.74
CA VAL A 49 -19.92 25.22 3.62
C VAL A 49 -19.61 25.89 2.28
N TYR A 50 -19.28 25.11 1.25
CA TYR A 50 -19.39 25.52 -0.15
C TYR A 50 -20.67 24.92 -0.74
N GLU A 51 -21.47 25.74 -1.41
CA GLU A 51 -22.68 25.31 -2.11
C GLU A 51 -22.63 25.86 -3.54
N ILE A 52 -22.67 24.99 -4.54
CA ILE A 52 -22.46 25.33 -5.95
C ILE A 52 -23.48 24.63 -6.84
N SER A 53 -23.94 25.35 -7.87
CA SER A 53 -24.76 24.83 -8.96
C SER A 53 -23.90 24.63 -10.21
N ILE A 54 -24.02 23.48 -10.88
CA ILE A 54 -23.47 23.22 -12.22
C ILE A 54 -24.55 22.63 -13.13
N GLU A 55 -24.33 22.61 -14.45
CA GLU A 55 -25.24 21.97 -15.41
C GLU A 55 -25.26 20.43 -15.28
N ASP A 56 -26.44 19.82 -15.47
CA ASP A 56 -26.63 18.35 -15.50
C ASP A 56 -26.56 17.79 -16.94
N ASP A 57 -25.45 18.07 -17.63
CA ASP A 57 -25.13 17.49 -18.93
C ASP A 57 -24.26 16.20 -18.83
N LEU A 58 -23.95 15.77 -17.60
CA LEU A 58 -23.08 14.63 -17.31
C LEU A 58 -23.67 13.33 -17.88
N LYS A 59 -22.86 12.54 -18.60
CA LYS A 59 -23.27 11.29 -19.26
C LYS A 59 -23.02 10.07 -18.39
N GLU A 60 -23.72 8.98 -18.66
CA GLU A 60 -23.54 7.69 -17.98
C GLU A 60 -22.08 7.20 -18.12
N GLY A 61 -21.44 6.86 -16.99
CA GLY A 61 -20.02 6.51 -16.94
C GLY A 61 -19.04 7.69 -17.02
N GLU A 62 -19.51 8.94 -17.06
CA GLU A 62 -18.67 10.14 -17.05
C GLU A 62 -18.25 10.54 -15.62
N MET A 63 -17.04 11.11 -15.50
CA MET A 63 -16.53 11.75 -14.29
C MET A 63 -16.20 13.21 -14.58
N ARG A 64 -16.49 14.09 -13.62
CA ARG A 64 -16.24 15.53 -13.71
C ARG A 64 -15.59 16.07 -12.44
N GLU A 65 -14.48 16.77 -12.59
CA GLU A 65 -13.90 17.59 -11.54
C GLU A 65 -14.72 18.87 -11.38
N VAL A 66 -15.12 19.19 -10.14
CA VAL A 66 -15.88 20.39 -9.82
C VAL A 66 -15.12 21.18 -8.76
N GLN A 67 -14.65 22.37 -9.15
CA GLN A 67 -13.99 23.34 -8.29
C GLN A 67 -15.00 23.89 -7.27
N VAL A 68 -14.77 23.70 -5.96
CA VAL A 68 -15.70 24.15 -4.91
C VAL A 68 -15.15 25.24 -3.99
N GLY A 69 -13.83 25.28 -3.77
CA GLY A 69 -13.17 26.36 -3.01
C GLY A 69 -12.26 27.25 -3.85
N PRO A 70 -11.51 28.18 -3.22
CA PRO A 70 -10.65 29.14 -3.91
C PRO A 70 -9.27 28.58 -4.32
N LYS A 71 -8.81 27.44 -3.76
CA LYS A 71 -7.54 26.82 -4.15
C LYS A 71 -7.78 25.74 -5.21
N LYS A 72 -6.78 25.44 -6.03
CA LYS A 72 -6.87 24.42 -7.09
C LYS A 72 -7.19 23.01 -6.53
N GLU A 73 -6.72 22.69 -5.34
CA GLU A 73 -7.00 21.41 -4.67
C GLU A 73 -8.40 21.36 -4.03
N ASP A 74 -9.11 22.47 -3.88
CA ASP A 74 -10.43 22.54 -3.25
C ASP A 74 -11.54 22.07 -4.24
N ALA A 75 -11.45 20.83 -4.71
CA ALA A 75 -12.33 20.25 -5.73
C ALA A 75 -12.96 18.91 -5.32
N VAL A 76 -14.14 18.63 -5.84
CA VAL A 76 -14.86 17.35 -5.69
C VAL A 76 -15.03 16.64 -7.03
N LEU A 77 -15.34 15.34 -6.96
CA LEU A 77 -15.53 14.49 -8.13
C LEU A 77 -17.01 14.11 -8.22
N VAL A 78 -17.65 14.47 -9.33
CA VAL A 78 -19.02 14.08 -9.65
C VAL A 78 -19.00 12.96 -10.70
N CYS A 79 -19.77 11.90 -10.47
CA CYS A 79 -19.84 10.73 -11.33
C CYS A 79 -21.31 10.38 -11.65
N LYS A 80 -21.59 9.86 -12.84
CA LYS A 80 -22.91 9.28 -13.19
C LYS A 80 -22.77 7.77 -13.37
N VAL A 81 -23.47 6.99 -12.55
CA VAL A 81 -23.41 5.52 -12.55
C VAL A 81 -24.78 4.94 -12.25
N ASP A 82 -25.21 3.95 -13.03
CA ASP A 82 -26.53 3.30 -12.95
C ASP A 82 -27.68 4.33 -13.03
N GLY A 83 -27.50 5.38 -13.83
CA GLY A 83 -28.43 6.50 -13.98
C GLY A 83 -28.48 7.49 -12.80
N GLN A 84 -27.72 7.24 -11.73
CA GLN A 84 -27.67 8.11 -10.54
C GLN A 84 -26.42 8.98 -10.54
N ILE A 85 -26.52 10.18 -9.95
CA ILE A 85 -25.40 11.10 -9.77
C ILE A 85 -24.84 10.93 -8.35
N TYR A 86 -23.52 10.78 -8.24
CA TYR A 86 -22.79 10.73 -6.98
C TYR A 86 -21.73 11.83 -6.92
N CYS A 87 -21.42 12.32 -5.71
CA CYS A 87 -20.37 13.30 -5.48
C CYS A 87 -19.45 12.85 -4.34
N VAL A 88 -18.15 12.80 -4.59
CA VAL A 88 -17.12 12.29 -3.66
C VAL A 88 -15.87 13.15 -3.62
N SER A 89 -14.98 12.90 -2.66
CA SER A 89 -13.64 13.52 -2.62
C SER A 89 -12.87 13.28 -3.93
N ASN A 90 -12.39 14.34 -4.58
CA ASN A 90 -11.50 14.20 -5.74
C ASN A 90 -10.06 13.82 -5.34
N SER A 91 -9.62 14.26 -4.16
CA SER A 91 -8.27 13.95 -3.65
C SER A 91 -8.21 12.51 -3.11
N CYS A 92 -7.40 11.67 -3.76
CA CYS A 92 -7.16 10.28 -3.33
C CYS A 92 -6.53 10.27 -1.92
N PRO A 93 -7.18 9.67 -0.91
CA PRO A 93 -6.80 9.84 0.50
C PRO A 93 -5.46 9.19 0.92
N HIS A 94 -4.73 8.58 -0.01
CA HIS A 94 -3.39 8.01 0.18
C HIS A 94 -2.28 9.07 0.01
N VAL A 95 -2.25 9.79 -1.12
CA VAL A 95 -1.18 10.76 -1.48
C VAL A 95 -1.70 12.00 -2.22
N GLY A 96 -3.00 12.25 -2.23
CA GLY A 96 -3.60 13.44 -2.84
C GLY A 96 -3.67 13.44 -4.36
N ALA A 97 -3.61 12.27 -5.00
CA ALA A 97 -3.77 12.17 -6.45
C ALA A 97 -5.21 12.53 -6.88
N PRO A 98 -5.44 13.38 -7.91
CA PRO A 98 -6.78 13.69 -8.38
C PRO A 98 -7.42 12.46 -9.04
N LEU A 99 -8.59 12.05 -8.53
CA LEU A 99 -9.36 10.91 -9.02
C LEU A 99 -10.12 11.22 -10.31
N SER A 100 -10.33 12.50 -10.63
CA SER A 100 -10.77 13.01 -11.94
C SER A 100 -9.87 12.57 -13.10
N ALA A 101 -8.56 12.54 -12.86
CA ALA A 101 -7.56 12.00 -13.80
C ALA A 101 -7.47 10.46 -13.78
N GLY A 102 -8.26 9.81 -12.94
CA GLY A 102 -8.35 8.36 -12.76
C GLY A 102 -9.12 7.64 -13.87
N PHE A 103 -9.66 6.47 -13.54
CA PHE A 103 -10.51 5.69 -14.45
C PHE A 103 -11.71 5.11 -13.70
N LEU A 104 -12.93 5.34 -14.21
CA LEU A 104 -14.18 4.80 -13.67
C LEU A 104 -14.56 3.51 -14.41
N VAL A 105 -14.83 2.44 -13.67
CA VAL A 105 -15.36 1.17 -14.21
C VAL A 105 -16.52 0.71 -13.34
N GLY A 106 -17.74 0.81 -13.88
CA GLY A 106 -18.95 0.70 -13.08
C GLY A 106 -18.99 1.78 -12.00
N ASP A 107 -19.14 1.39 -10.75
CA ASP A 107 -19.11 2.26 -9.57
C ASP A 107 -17.73 2.47 -8.97
N LYS A 108 -16.65 1.91 -9.55
CA LYS A 108 -15.31 1.99 -8.97
C LYS A 108 -14.43 2.99 -9.70
N VAL A 109 -14.06 4.08 -9.01
CA VAL A 109 -13.02 5.02 -9.47
C VAL A 109 -11.65 4.53 -9.01
N LYS A 110 -10.72 4.39 -9.97
CA LYS A 110 -9.34 3.96 -9.74
C LYS A 110 -8.38 5.14 -9.80
N CYS A 111 -7.51 5.23 -8.78
CA CYS A 111 -6.52 6.29 -8.59
C CYS A 111 -5.35 6.19 -9.60
N PRO A 112 -5.02 7.27 -10.34
CA PRO A 112 -4.07 7.21 -11.45
C PRO A 112 -2.62 6.98 -11.04
N PHE A 113 -2.23 7.18 -9.77
CA PHE A 113 -0.85 6.99 -9.32
C PHE A 113 -0.57 5.57 -8.82
N HIS A 114 -1.52 4.95 -8.11
CA HIS A 114 -1.28 3.73 -7.34
C HIS A 114 -2.37 2.65 -7.51
N ASN A 115 -3.27 2.82 -8.49
CA ASN A 115 -4.40 1.92 -8.79
C ASN A 115 -5.27 1.59 -7.56
N ALA A 116 -5.42 2.55 -6.66
CA ALA A 116 -6.28 2.43 -5.48
C ALA A 116 -7.75 2.65 -5.89
N SER A 117 -8.64 1.74 -5.54
CA SER A 117 -10.03 1.73 -5.99
C SER A 117 -11.00 2.11 -4.88
N PHE A 118 -12.01 2.92 -5.23
CA PHE A 118 -13.05 3.39 -4.32
C PHE A 118 -14.42 3.30 -4.98
N SER A 119 -15.44 2.94 -4.21
CA SER A 119 -16.84 3.05 -4.62
C SER A 119 -17.27 4.52 -4.65
N VAL A 120 -17.83 4.98 -5.76
CA VAL A 120 -18.40 6.34 -5.88
C VAL A 120 -19.76 6.44 -5.18
N LYS A 121 -20.47 5.31 -5.00
CA LYS A 121 -21.84 5.26 -4.45
C LYS A 121 -21.89 5.62 -2.98
N ASP A 122 -20.92 5.15 -2.22
CA ASP A 122 -20.87 5.25 -0.76
C ASP A 122 -19.49 5.65 -0.22
N GLY A 123 -18.51 5.93 -1.09
CA GLY A 123 -17.14 6.30 -0.71
C GLY A 123 -16.29 5.16 -0.13
N ALA A 124 -16.75 3.90 -0.15
CA ALA A 124 -16.01 2.78 0.41
C ALA A 124 -14.66 2.55 -0.29
N HIS A 125 -13.69 2.05 0.47
CA HIS A 125 -12.40 1.61 -0.06
C HIS A 125 -12.48 0.14 -0.50
N GLU A 126 -11.99 -0.15 -1.71
CA GLU A 126 -12.12 -1.46 -2.36
C GLU A 126 -10.76 -2.15 -2.55
N GLU A 127 -9.78 -1.44 -3.11
CA GLU A 127 -8.49 -2.02 -3.50
C GLU A 127 -7.34 -1.07 -3.14
N GLY A 128 -6.34 -1.57 -2.39
CA GLY A 128 -4.97 -1.03 -2.28
C GLY A 128 -4.75 0.48 -1.97
N PRO A 129 -3.48 0.87 -1.89
CA PRO A 129 -2.57 0.49 -0.82
C PRO A 129 -2.87 1.23 0.52
N MET A 130 -4.13 1.56 0.82
CA MET A 130 -4.50 2.30 2.04
C MET A 130 -5.76 1.74 2.76
N PHE A 131 -6.24 2.47 3.77
CA PHE A 131 -7.28 2.01 4.72
C PHE A 131 -8.34 3.09 5.05
N ARG A 132 -8.67 3.97 4.10
CA ARG A 132 -9.63 5.08 4.30
C ARG A 132 -10.45 5.27 3.03
N GLY A 133 -11.73 5.59 3.19
CA GLY A 133 -12.63 5.88 2.08
C GLY A 133 -12.58 7.33 1.62
N LEU A 134 -13.39 7.63 0.60
CA LEU A 134 -13.71 8.99 0.18
C LEU A 134 -14.84 9.55 1.06
N GLN A 135 -14.87 10.87 1.26
CA GLN A 135 -16.09 11.52 1.71
C GLN A 135 -17.12 11.50 0.58
N THR A 136 -18.38 11.40 0.95
CA THR A 136 -19.55 11.51 0.05
C THR A 136 -20.25 12.83 0.36
N PHE A 137 -20.50 13.65 -0.66
CA PHE A 137 -21.10 14.97 -0.49
C PHE A 137 -22.55 14.99 -0.99
N PRO A 138 -23.49 15.62 -0.27
CA PRO A 138 -24.86 15.82 -0.76
C PRO A 138 -24.88 16.51 -2.12
N ILE A 139 -25.58 15.88 -3.06
CA ILE A 139 -25.83 16.39 -4.41
C ILE A 139 -27.32 16.25 -4.71
N LYS A 140 -27.92 17.27 -5.33
CA LYS A 140 -29.33 17.31 -5.73
C LYS A 140 -29.45 17.68 -7.19
N GLN A 141 -30.38 17.04 -7.90
CA GLN A 141 -30.74 17.36 -9.27
C GLN A 141 -32.02 18.22 -9.25
N GLU A 142 -31.94 19.47 -9.70
CA GLU A 142 -33.06 20.43 -9.65
C GLU A 142 -32.99 21.39 -10.85
N ASN A 143 -34.09 21.55 -11.59
CA ASN A 143 -34.22 22.50 -12.72
C ASN A 143 -33.09 22.43 -13.79
N GLY A 144 -32.55 21.23 -14.07
CA GLY A 144 -31.43 21.05 -15.01
C GLY A 144 -30.05 21.40 -14.43
N GLN A 145 -29.94 21.50 -13.11
CA GLN A 145 -28.71 21.75 -12.38
C GLN A 145 -28.41 20.64 -11.37
N LEU A 146 -27.13 20.45 -11.08
CA LEU A 146 -26.62 19.68 -9.95
C LEU A 146 -26.17 20.67 -8.86
N ILE A 147 -26.92 20.72 -7.77
CA ILE A 147 -26.62 21.51 -6.57
C ILE A 147 -25.78 20.64 -5.63
N ILE A 148 -24.54 21.04 -5.39
CA ILE A 148 -23.53 20.31 -4.62
C ILE A 148 -23.26 21.06 -3.32
N ARG A 149 -23.25 20.35 -2.19
CA ARG A 149 -22.98 20.93 -0.87
C ARG A 149 -21.79 20.23 -0.19
N VAL A 150 -20.76 21.00 0.16
CA VAL A 150 -19.47 20.50 0.69
C VAL A 150 -19.15 21.22 1.99
N GLU A 151 -19.08 20.47 3.10
CA GLU A 151 -18.58 20.97 4.38
C GLU A 151 -17.05 21.16 4.31
N LYS A 152 -16.55 22.34 4.67
CA LYS A 152 -15.16 22.75 4.40
C LYS A 152 -14.12 21.93 5.17
N GLU A 153 -14.50 21.39 6.33
CA GLU A 153 -13.66 20.49 7.12
C GLU A 153 -13.61 19.05 6.55
N LEU A 154 -14.56 18.66 5.71
CA LEU A 154 -14.59 17.36 5.03
C LEU A 154 -13.87 17.41 3.67
N LEU A 155 -13.74 18.58 3.06
CA LEU A 155 -13.03 18.76 1.80
C LEU A 155 -11.55 18.36 1.95
N ASN A 156 -11.09 17.46 1.09
CA ASN A 156 -9.75 16.83 1.15
C ASN A 156 -9.43 16.05 2.44
N ALA A 157 -10.36 15.92 3.38
CA ALA A 157 -10.20 15.11 4.58
C ALA A 157 -10.51 13.63 4.30
N PRO A 158 -9.63 12.68 4.63
CA PRO A 158 -9.82 11.27 4.32
C PRO A 158 -10.85 10.62 5.25
N ARG A 159 -11.84 9.90 4.71
CA ARG A 159 -12.90 9.28 5.52
C ARG A 159 -12.38 8.05 6.25
N THR A 160 -12.30 8.13 7.58
CA THR A 160 -12.13 6.94 8.41
C THR A 160 -13.45 6.16 8.41
N LEU A 161 -13.40 4.87 8.06
CA LEU A 161 -14.59 4.02 8.07
C LEU A 161 -15.01 3.71 9.52
N ASN A 162 -16.31 3.53 9.74
CA ASN A 162 -16.81 3.14 11.05
C ASN A 162 -16.20 1.80 11.48
N MET A 163 -15.70 1.73 12.71
CA MET A 163 -15.00 0.58 13.26
C MET A 163 -15.58 0.21 14.62
N ALA A 164 -15.76 -1.09 14.85
CA ALA A 164 -16.01 -1.60 16.20
C ALA A 164 -14.78 -1.40 17.09
N THR A 165 -15.02 -1.25 18.38
CA THR A 165 -14.01 -1.40 19.43
C THR A 165 -14.06 -2.83 20.00
N LYS A 166 -13.07 -3.19 20.82
CA LYS A 166 -13.11 -4.45 21.58
C LYS A 166 -14.28 -4.47 22.56
N GLY A 167 -14.96 -5.61 22.68
CA GLY A 167 -16.04 -5.87 23.63
C GLY A 167 -16.04 -7.34 24.09
N ASP A 168 -17.20 -7.83 24.53
CA ASP A 168 -17.34 -9.12 25.25
C ASP A 168 -17.38 -10.38 24.34
N ASP A 169 -16.98 -10.23 23.08
CA ASP A 169 -16.82 -11.36 22.14
C ASP A 169 -15.56 -12.15 22.55
N PRO A 170 -15.68 -13.45 22.90
CA PRO A 170 -14.56 -14.24 23.44
C PRO A 170 -13.51 -14.58 22.38
N THR A 171 -13.81 -14.43 21.09
CA THR A 171 -12.96 -14.86 19.98
C THR A 171 -11.61 -14.12 19.98
N HIS A 172 -10.50 -14.85 19.90
CA HIS A 172 -9.16 -14.28 19.75
C HIS A 172 -8.58 -14.53 18.36
N VAL A 173 -8.35 -13.45 17.60
CA VAL A 173 -7.55 -13.46 16.37
C VAL A 173 -6.10 -13.09 16.68
N VAL A 174 -5.16 -13.97 16.32
CA VAL A 174 -3.72 -13.72 16.37
C VAL A 174 -3.18 -13.48 14.96
N ILE A 175 -2.37 -12.44 14.80
CA ILE A 175 -1.78 -12.00 13.54
C ILE A 175 -0.26 -11.98 13.72
N VAL A 176 0.46 -12.87 13.03
CA VAL A 176 1.92 -12.97 13.13
C VAL A 176 2.57 -12.20 11.98
N GLY A 177 3.08 -11.00 12.29
CA GLY A 177 3.77 -10.11 11.36
C GLY A 177 3.23 -8.68 11.37
N GLY A 178 4.03 -7.72 11.87
CA GLY A 178 3.72 -6.28 11.88
C GLY A 178 3.85 -5.58 10.52
N GLY A 179 3.50 -6.27 9.43
CA GLY A 179 3.52 -5.74 8.07
C GLY A 179 2.21 -5.04 7.67
N VAL A 180 2.21 -4.41 6.50
CA VAL A 180 1.01 -3.79 5.90
C VAL A 180 -0.17 -4.77 5.77
N SER A 181 0.11 -6.07 5.60
CA SER A 181 -0.91 -7.13 5.51
C SER A 181 -1.58 -7.42 6.86
N GLY A 182 -0.77 -7.56 7.93
CA GLY A 182 -1.29 -7.76 9.28
C GLY A 182 -2.05 -6.53 9.80
N GLN A 183 -1.57 -5.32 9.47
CA GLN A 183 -2.30 -4.08 9.74
C GLN A 183 -3.63 -4.02 8.99
N SER A 184 -3.64 -4.39 7.71
CA SER A 184 -4.88 -4.45 6.92
C SER A 184 -5.89 -5.37 7.57
N ALA A 185 -5.48 -6.59 7.95
CA ALA A 185 -6.38 -7.55 8.54
C ALA A 185 -6.93 -7.07 9.90
N ALA A 186 -6.07 -6.55 10.78
CA ALA A 186 -6.49 -6.02 12.08
C ALA A 186 -7.50 -4.87 11.94
N GLU A 187 -7.31 -3.97 10.98
CA GLU A 187 -8.22 -2.86 10.74
C GLU A 187 -9.52 -3.33 10.06
N THR A 188 -9.45 -4.17 9.02
CA THR A 188 -10.63 -4.71 8.34
C THR A 188 -11.50 -5.55 9.26
N LEU A 189 -10.94 -6.28 10.23
CA LEU A 189 -11.72 -6.95 11.28
C LEU A 189 -12.59 -5.94 12.06
N ARG A 190 -12.02 -4.81 12.50
CA ARG A 190 -12.76 -3.77 13.22
C ARG A 190 -13.78 -3.05 12.31
N GLN A 191 -13.42 -2.74 11.07
CA GLN A 191 -14.34 -2.15 10.08
C GLN A 191 -15.53 -3.10 9.79
N ALA A 192 -15.28 -4.40 9.73
CA ALA A 192 -16.30 -5.43 9.54
C ALA A 192 -17.17 -5.68 10.79
N GLY A 193 -16.89 -5.04 11.93
CA GLY A 193 -17.68 -5.12 13.15
C GLY A 193 -17.21 -6.15 14.19
N PHE A 194 -16.03 -6.76 14.03
CA PHE A 194 -15.49 -7.73 14.98
C PHE A 194 -15.20 -7.08 16.34
N LYS A 195 -15.68 -7.69 17.42
CA LYS A 195 -15.53 -7.19 18.80
C LYS A 195 -14.52 -7.97 19.64
N GLY A 196 -14.10 -9.17 19.21
CA GLY A 196 -13.19 -10.01 19.97
C GLY A 196 -11.77 -9.45 20.09
N LYS A 197 -10.87 -10.22 20.71
CA LYS A 197 -9.47 -9.82 20.88
C LYS A 197 -8.74 -9.91 19.53
N ILE A 198 -7.95 -8.89 19.21
CA ILE A 198 -6.98 -8.92 18.10
C ILE A 198 -5.59 -8.71 18.71
N THR A 199 -4.62 -9.55 18.34
CA THR A 199 -3.22 -9.37 18.72
C THR A 199 -2.30 -9.49 17.51
N ILE A 200 -1.62 -8.41 17.15
CA ILE A 200 -0.51 -8.40 16.19
C ILE A 200 0.78 -8.68 16.96
N ILE A 201 1.56 -9.65 16.49
CA ILE A 201 2.86 -10.05 17.08
C ILE A 201 3.94 -9.75 16.04
N THR A 202 5.01 -9.04 16.43
CA THR A 202 6.09 -8.65 15.52
C THR A 202 7.47 -8.64 16.18
N ALA A 203 8.47 -9.11 15.45
CA ALA A 203 9.86 -9.15 15.89
C ALA A 203 10.53 -7.77 15.84
N GLU A 204 10.03 -6.85 15.00
CA GLU A 204 10.50 -5.47 14.95
C GLU A 204 10.06 -4.68 16.20
N ASP A 205 10.79 -3.63 16.54
CA ASP A 205 10.54 -2.77 17.70
C ASP A 205 9.41 -1.75 17.48
N SER A 206 8.93 -1.64 16.24
CA SER A 206 8.06 -0.59 15.74
C SER A 206 6.62 -1.04 15.47
N LEU A 207 5.68 -0.10 15.57
CA LEU A 207 4.31 -0.25 15.07
C LEU A 207 4.32 -0.43 13.53
N PRO A 208 3.33 -1.16 12.95
CA PRO A 208 3.22 -1.37 11.51
C PRO A 208 3.39 -0.12 10.64
N TYR A 209 4.30 -0.20 9.67
CA TYR A 209 4.75 0.92 8.86
C TYR A 209 4.96 0.54 7.39
N ASP A 210 4.88 1.53 6.50
CA ASP A 210 5.12 1.38 5.05
C ASP A 210 6.63 1.35 4.73
N ARG A 211 7.05 0.32 4.00
CA ARG A 211 8.44 0.11 3.58
C ARG A 211 8.74 0.69 2.19
N THR A 212 7.76 0.96 1.34
CA THR A 212 8.03 1.38 -0.06
C THR A 212 8.65 2.77 -0.22
N PRO A 213 8.49 3.75 0.70
CA PRO A 213 9.25 4.99 0.65
C PRO A 213 10.73 4.85 1.01
N MET A 214 11.15 3.76 1.68
CA MET A 214 12.53 3.60 2.19
C MET A 214 13.59 3.57 1.07
N SER A 215 13.26 2.95 -0.07
CA SER A 215 14.15 2.87 -1.25
C SER A 215 14.04 4.08 -2.18
N LYS A 216 13.01 4.92 -2.04
CA LYS A 216 12.65 6.00 -2.99
C LYS A 216 12.89 7.41 -2.44
N MET A 217 12.72 7.57 -1.12
CA MET A 217 12.82 8.83 -0.38
C MET A 217 13.83 8.67 0.77
N SER A 218 14.91 7.92 0.51
CA SER A 218 15.81 7.31 1.49
C SER A 218 16.43 8.26 2.53
N PHE A 219 16.53 9.55 2.23
CA PHE A 219 17.08 10.58 3.13
C PHE A 219 16.00 11.42 3.84
N LEU A 220 14.79 11.50 3.27
CA LEU A 220 13.70 12.36 3.76
C LEU A 220 12.85 11.70 4.86
N VAL A 221 12.68 10.38 4.79
CA VAL A 221 11.71 9.67 5.65
C VAL A 221 12.20 9.45 7.08
N LYS A 222 11.25 9.41 8.02
CA LYS A 222 11.43 9.05 9.44
C LYS A 222 10.36 8.03 9.81
N LEU A 223 10.65 7.07 10.70
CA LEU A 223 9.75 5.98 11.07
C LEU A 223 8.33 6.46 11.45
N GLN A 224 8.21 7.53 12.24
CA GLN A 224 6.91 8.09 12.65
C GLN A 224 6.01 8.52 11.47
N GLY A 225 6.61 8.92 10.35
CA GLY A 225 5.92 9.28 9.10
C GLY A 225 5.72 8.12 8.13
N LEU A 226 6.24 6.92 8.46
CA LEU A 226 5.97 5.68 7.74
C LEU A 226 4.92 4.82 8.47
N GLN A 227 4.76 4.99 9.79
CA GLN A 227 3.76 4.28 10.59
C GLN A 227 2.34 4.51 10.06
N ILE A 228 1.65 3.40 9.73
CA ILE A 228 0.35 3.40 9.05
C ILE A 228 -0.73 4.03 9.95
N ARG A 229 -0.62 3.78 11.25
CA ARG A 229 -1.48 4.30 12.32
C ARG A 229 -0.62 4.72 13.50
N GLN A 230 -1.01 5.80 14.18
CA GLN A 230 -0.37 6.30 15.41
C GLN A 230 -0.79 5.44 16.62
N PRO A 231 -0.05 5.43 17.75
CA PRO A 231 -0.33 4.56 18.91
C PRO A 231 -1.79 4.58 19.38
N SER A 232 -2.39 5.77 19.48
CA SER A 232 -3.76 5.98 19.95
C SER A 232 -4.85 5.29 19.13
N PHE A 233 -4.58 4.94 17.87
CA PHE A 233 -5.52 4.13 17.06
C PHE A 233 -5.65 2.71 17.61
N TYR A 234 -4.53 2.09 18.01
CA TYR A 234 -4.52 0.72 18.50
C TYR A 234 -5.18 0.63 19.88
N GLU A 235 -4.96 1.64 20.72
CA GLU A 235 -5.67 1.87 21.98
C GLU A 235 -7.18 2.04 21.76
N GLN A 236 -7.58 2.98 20.88
CA GLN A 236 -8.98 3.30 20.58
C GLN A 236 -9.79 2.08 20.12
N TYR A 237 -9.22 1.25 19.26
CA TYR A 237 -9.91 0.08 18.68
C TYR A 237 -9.58 -1.25 19.38
N GLY A 238 -8.82 -1.22 20.48
CA GLY A 238 -8.46 -2.40 21.28
C GLY A 238 -7.74 -3.48 20.45
N ILE A 239 -6.66 -3.09 19.77
CA ILE A 239 -5.77 -3.96 18.98
C ILE A 239 -4.44 -4.06 19.73
N ASP A 240 -4.14 -5.23 20.29
CA ASP A 240 -2.90 -5.44 21.03
C ASP A 240 -1.73 -5.55 20.01
N VAL A 241 -0.71 -4.69 20.07
CA VAL A 241 0.49 -4.81 19.21
C VAL A 241 1.71 -5.13 20.06
N VAL A 242 2.22 -6.36 19.91
CA VAL A 242 3.34 -6.90 20.69
C VAL A 242 4.61 -6.82 19.83
N THR A 243 5.40 -5.78 20.04
CA THR A 243 6.71 -5.58 19.40
C THR A 243 7.83 -6.34 20.10
N ASN A 244 9.00 -6.45 19.47
CA ASN A 244 10.17 -7.16 19.99
C ASN A 244 9.92 -8.65 20.36
N LYS A 245 8.92 -9.29 19.74
CA LYS A 245 8.61 -10.71 19.94
C LYS A 245 8.63 -11.47 18.61
N SER A 246 9.63 -12.33 18.45
CA SER A 246 9.59 -13.38 17.44
C SER A 246 8.64 -14.48 17.89
N VAL A 247 7.87 -15.04 16.95
CA VAL A 247 7.22 -16.34 17.12
C VAL A 247 8.23 -17.41 16.74
N ASP A 248 8.34 -18.46 17.55
CA ASP A 248 9.30 -19.55 17.32
C ASP A 248 8.65 -20.73 16.58
N SER A 249 7.37 -21.01 16.86
CA SER A 249 6.58 -22.05 16.21
C SER A 249 5.07 -21.81 16.35
N ILE A 250 4.28 -22.56 15.58
CA ILE A 250 2.81 -22.63 15.69
C ILE A 250 2.40 -24.08 15.89
N ASP A 251 1.29 -24.30 16.59
CA ASP A 251 0.61 -25.58 16.71
C ASP A 251 -0.80 -25.42 16.14
N VAL A 252 -1.02 -25.98 14.94
CA VAL A 252 -2.29 -25.89 14.22
C VAL A 252 -3.36 -26.81 14.83
N ASN A 253 -2.96 -27.85 15.56
CA ASN A 253 -3.88 -28.82 16.17
C ASN A 253 -4.43 -28.31 17.51
N ASN A 254 -3.57 -27.78 18.37
CA ASN A 254 -3.96 -27.19 19.65
C ASN A 254 -4.46 -25.74 19.53
N GLN A 255 -4.27 -25.13 18.35
CA GLN A 255 -4.52 -23.72 18.04
C GLN A 255 -3.71 -22.77 18.94
N GLU A 256 -2.38 -22.90 18.91
CA GLU A 256 -1.45 -22.09 19.70
C GLU A 256 -0.31 -21.48 18.87
N VAL A 257 0.18 -20.33 19.32
CA VAL A 257 1.40 -19.65 18.85
C VAL A 257 2.41 -19.64 20.00
N VAL A 258 3.67 -20.01 19.74
CA VAL A 258 4.70 -20.22 20.77
C VAL A 258 5.78 -19.14 20.71
N ILE A 259 6.11 -18.57 21.87
CA ILE A 259 7.13 -17.52 22.06
C ILE A 259 7.98 -17.89 23.29
N GLY A 260 9.09 -18.59 23.07
CA GLY A 260 9.97 -19.14 24.09
C GLY A 260 9.28 -20.17 24.99
N LYS A 261 8.73 -19.71 26.12
CA LYS A 261 7.92 -20.51 27.06
C LYS A 261 6.45 -20.09 27.11
N GLU A 262 6.10 -19.00 26.43
CA GLU A 262 4.74 -18.45 26.36
C GLU A 262 3.96 -19.17 25.24
N LYS A 263 2.72 -19.57 25.54
CA LYS A 263 1.76 -20.16 24.60
C LYS A 263 0.55 -19.24 24.49
N ILE A 264 0.29 -18.73 23.29
CA ILE A 264 -0.85 -17.86 22.99
C ILE A 264 -1.85 -18.67 22.17
N ARG A 265 -2.94 -19.10 22.82
CA ARG A 265 -4.08 -19.75 22.15
C ARG A 265 -4.78 -18.76 21.20
N TYR A 266 -5.31 -19.25 20.09
CA TYR A 266 -6.12 -18.48 19.14
C TYR A 266 -7.38 -19.23 18.71
N ASP A 267 -8.43 -18.50 18.34
CA ASP A 267 -9.57 -19.04 17.60
C ASP A 267 -9.37 -18.90 16.08
N LYS A 268 -8.57 -17.92 15.67
CA LYS A 268 -8.17 -17.63 14.27
C LYS A 268 -6.72 -17.16 14.22
N LEU A 269 -5.92 -17.69 13.29
CA LEU A 269 -4.54 -17.30 13.06
C LEU A 269 -4.35 -16.75 11.64
N LEU A 270 -3.68 -15.60 11.52
CA LEU A 270 -3.19 -15.07 10.26
C LEU A 270 -1.65 -15.03 10.25
N LEU A 271 -1.04 -15.70 9.29
CA LEU A 271 0.40 -15.67 9.05
C LEU A 271 0.70 -14.57 8.02
N ALA A 272 1.17 -13.43 8.51
CA ALA A 272 1.53 -12.24 7.74
C ALA A 272 3.05 -11.95 7.80
N THR A 273 3.87 -13.00 7.95
CA THR A 273 5.32 -12.93 8.19
C THR A 273 6.12 -12.33 7.04
N GLY A 274 5.54 -12.25 5.84
CA GLY A 274 6.16 -11.68 4.64
C GLY A 274 7.45 -12.39 4.25
N GLY A 275 8.46 -11.62 3.84
CA GLY A 275 9.80 -12.11 3.56
C GLY A 275 10.94 -11.27 4.15
N THR A 276 12.14 -11.84 4.13
CA THR A 276 13.42 -11.24 4.54
C THR A 276 14.29 -10.98 3.32
N ALA A 277 15.10 -9.91 3.32
CA ALA A 277 16.03 -9.64 2.23
C ALA A 277 17.12 -10.71 2.13
N ARG A 278 17.34 -11.22 0.92
CA ARG A 278 18.31 -12.30 0.68
C ARG A 278 19.73 -11.75 0.83
N LYS A 279 20.48 -12.32 1.78
CA LYS A 279 21.94 -12.35 1.72
C LYS A 279 22.37 -13.52 0.83
N PRO A 280 23.19 -13.31 -0.22
CA PRO A 280 23.66 -14.40 -1.07
C PRO A 280 24.83 -15.13 -0.40
N THR A 281 25.10 -16.38 -0.80
CA THR A 281 26.20 -17.19 -0.25
C THR A 281 27.53 -16.78 -0.89
N LEU A 282 28.16 -15.73 -0.36
CA LEU A 282 29.49 -15.25 -0.77
C LEU A 282 30.32 -14.86 0.45
N ASP A 283 31.65 -14.92 0.30
CA ASP A 283 32.56 -14.38 1.31
C ASP A 283 32.35 -12.87 1.49
N GLY A 284 32.45 -12.39 2.73
CA GLY A 284 32.38 -10.97 3.08
C GLY A 284 30.97 -10.36 3.20
N VAL A 285 29.87 -11.10 2.97
CA VAL A 285 28.48 -10.58 3.10
C VAL A 285 28.05 -10.19 4.53
N ASN A 286 28.94 -10.37 5.51
CA ASN A 286 28.78 -9.98 6.90
C ASN A 286 29.90 -9.02 7.38
N LEU A 287 30.67 -8.43 6.47
CA LEU A 287 31.56 -7.30 6.79
C LEU A 287 30.73 -6.06 7.16
N ASN A 288 31.30 -5.16 7.96
CA ASN A 288 30.70 -3.85 8.21
C ASN A 288 30.60 -3.05 6.90
N ASN A 289 29.58 -2.19 6.82
CA ASN A 289 29.17 -1.47 5.61
C ASN A 289 28.64 -2.36 4.48
N VAL A 290 28.20 -3.60 4.76
CA VAL A 290 27.47 -4.47 3.80
C VAL A 290 26.04 -4.68 4.29
N HIS A 291 25.07 -4.05 3.63
CA HIS A 291 23.68 -3.97 4.11
C HIS A 291 22.67 -4.52 3.09
N THR A 292 21.60 -5.15 3.57
CA THR A 292 20.33 -5.29 2.86
C THR A 292 19.47 -4.03 3.08
N LEU A 293 18.32 -3.89 2.40
CA LEU A 293 17.32 -2.88 2.74
C LEU A 293 15.92 -3.52 2.87
N ARG A 294 15.43 -3.68 4.10
CA ARG A 294 14.11 -4.24 4.42
C ARG A 294 13.49 -3.67 5.69
N GLN A 295 14.27 -3.47 6.75
CA GLN A 295 13.84 -2.87 8.03
C GLN A 295 14.26 -1.40 8.13
N PHE A 296 13.60 -0.60 8.97
CA PHE A 296 13.94 0.82 9.09
C PHE A 296 15.38 1.06 9.61
N ASN A 297 15.91 0.15 10.44
CA ASN A 297 17.30 0.18 10.90
C ASN A 297 18.31 0.03 9.74
N ASP A 298 18.01 -0.81 8.74
CA ASP A 298 18.85 -0.94 7.53
C ASP A 298 19.01 0.42 6.83
N LEU A 299 17.90 1.16 6.72
CA LEU A 299 17.87 2.47 6.07
C LEU A 299 18.72 3.49 6.84
N LEU A 300 18.71 3.45 8.18
CA LEU A 300 19.56 4.33 8.99
C LEU A 300 21.04 4.04 8.75
N GLN A 301 21.44 2.76 8.75
CA GLN A 301 22.83 2.35 8.53
C GLN A 301 23.30 2.74 7.12
N ILE A 302 22.49 2.45 6.09
CA ILE A 302 22.77 2.85 4.70
C ILE A 302 22.86 4.38 4.57
N ARG A 303 21.92 5.13 5.17
CA ARG A 303 21.87 6.61 5.08
C ARG A 303 23.11 7.25 5.68
N GLU A 304 23.49 6.87 6.89
CA GLU A 304 24.64 7.49 7.57
C GLU A 304 25.97 7.05 6.95
N LYS A 305 26.09 5.80 6.49
CA LYS A 305 27.31 5.38 5.78
C LYS A 305 27.42 6.01 4.37
N ALA A 306 26.32 6.17 3.64
CA ALA A 306 26.34 6.78 2.29
C ALA A 306 26.91 8.22 2.31
N LYS A 307 26.57 9.03 3.34
CA LYS A 307 27.12 10.38 3.53
C LYS A 307 28.64 10.45 3.66
N THR A 308 29.29 9.34 4.01
CA THR A 308 30.74 9.23 4.27
C THR A 308 31.42 8.20 3.36
N SER A 309 30.75 7.82 2.27
CA SER A 309 31.26 6.91 1.24
C SER A 309 31.61 7.72 -0.01
N LYS A 310 32.65 7.31 -0.74
CA LYS A 310 32.95 7.83 -2.09
C LYS A 310 32.52 6.85 -3.17
N ASN A 311 32.57 5.55 -2.90
CA ASN A 311 32.24 4.48 -3.84
C ASN A 311 31.21 3.53 -3.20
N ILE A 312 30.08 3.36 -3.85
CA ILE A 312 28.96 2.55 -3.38
C ILE A 312 28.67 1.47 -4.43
N VAL A 313 28.75 0.20 -4.04
CA VAL A 313 28.46 -0.92 -4.96
C VAL A 313 27.09 -1.53 -4.63
N ILE A 314 26.21 -1.57 -5.63
CA ILE A 314 24.90 -2.21 -5.53
C ILE A 314 25.00 -3.61 -6.15
N VAL A 315 24.80 -4.66 -5.36
CA VAL A 315 24.83 -6.05 -5.84
C VAL A 315 23.40 -6.52 -6.06
N GLY A 316 22.99 -6.61 -7.32
CA GLY A 316 21.62 -6.95 -7.74
C GLY A 316 20.86 -5.76 -8.34
N ALA A 317 20.63 -5.79 -9.65
CA ALA A 317 19.88 -4.81 -10.43
C ALA A 317 18.34 -5.03 -10.32
N SER A 318 17.86 -5.25 -9.10
CA SER A 318 16.45 -5.41 -8.75
C SER A 318 15.79 -4.06 -8.39
N PHE A 319 14.46 -4.05 -8.21
CA PHE A 319 13.73 -2.81 -7.88
C PHE A 319 14.29 -2.09 -6.66
N ILE A 320 14.55 -2.79 -5.55
CA ILE A 320 15.11 -2.17 -4.34
C ILE A 320 16.53 -1.66 -4.58
N GLY A 321 17.38 -2.40 -5.30
CA GLY A 321 18.74 -1.98 -5.61
C GLY A 321 18.77 -0.72 -6.48
N MET A 322 18.00 -0.72 -7.57
CA MET A 322 17.96 0.37 -8.56
C MET A 322 17.25 1.63 -8.01
N GLU A 323 16.17 1.47 -7.24
CA GLU A 323 15.55 2.60 -6.52
C GLU A 323 16.52 3.23 -5.53
N THR A 324 17.23 2.41 -4.73
CA THR A 324 18.20 2.89 -3.75
C THR A 324 19.40 3.58 -4.42
N ALA A 325 19.89 3.05 -5.54
CA ALA A 325 20.92 3.70 -6.37
C ALA A 325 20.47 5.11 -6.81
N SER A 326 19.24 5.23 -7.32
CA SER A 326 18.66 6.51 -7.72
C SER A 326 18.50 7.47 -6.54
N ALA A 327 17.95 7.01 -5.42
CA ALA A 327 17.71 7.85 -4.25
C ALA A 327 19.03 8.39 -3.64
N ILE A 328 20.07 7.56 -3.56
CA ILE A 328 21.39 7.98 -3.06
C ILE A 328 22.08 8.92 -4.05
N LYS A 329 22.13 8.58 -5.34
CA LYS A 329 22.81 9.41 -6.36
C LYS A 329 22.09 10.75 -6.58
N LYS A 330 20.76 10.81 -6.43
CA LYS A 330 19.98 12.06 -6.48
C LYS A 330 20.27 13.00 -5.31
N GLU A 331 20.42 12.46 -4.10
CA GLU A 331 20.73 13.24 -2.90
C GLU A 331 22.19 13.73 -2.91
N LEU A 332 23.13 12.80 -3.07
CA LEU A 332 24.57 13.04 -2.87
C LEU A 332 25.29 13.50 -4.15
N LYS A 333 24.69 13.31 -5.34
CA LYS A 333 25.20 13.77 -6.64
C LYS A 333 26.64 13.29 -6.87
N ASP A 334 27.57 14.19 -7.15
CA ASP A 334 28.94 13.88 -7.55
C ASP A 334 29.88 13.60 -6.37
N GLN A 335 29.35 13.63 -5.13
CA GLN A 335 30.07 13.14 -3.94
C GLN A 335 30.22 11.61 -3.94
N VAL A 336 29.37 10.89 -4.69
CA VAL A 336 29.36 9.42 -4.75
C VAL A 336 29.45 8.87 -6.18
N ASN A 337 30.35 7.91 -6.35
CA ASN A 337 30.34 6.95 -7.44
C ASN A 337 29.39 5.80 -7.06
N ILE A 338 28.47 5.41 -7.94
CA ILE A 338 27.62 4.23 -7.74
C ILE A 338 27.79 3.27 -8.91
N THR A 339 28.18 2.04 -8.62
CA THR A 339 28.32 0.96 -9.62
C THR A 339 27.36 -0.17 -9.27
N VAL A 340 26.48 -0.55 -10.21
CA VAL A 340 25.54 -1.67 -10.07
C VAL A 340 26.16 -2.92 -10.70
N VAL A 341 26.10 -4.05 -10.00
CA VAL A 341 26.63 -5.36 -10.44
C VAL A 341 25.50 -6.38 -10.54
N ASP A 342 25.34 -7.03 -11.69
CA ASP A 342 24.41 -8.16 -11.89
C ASP A 342 24.89 -9.18 -12.95
N ASN A 343 24.37 -10.39 -12.89
CA ASN A 343 24.59 -11.46 -13.87
C ASN A 343 23.63 -11.44 -15.08
N THR A 344 22.58 -10.61 -15.07
CA THR A 344 21.74 -10.36 -16.26
C THR A 344 22.45 -9.46 -17.27
N SER A 345 22.02 -9.46 -18.54
CA SER A 345 22.58 -8.58 -19.58
C SER A 345 22.18 -7.11 -19.38
N VAL A 346 21.00 -6.88 -18.81
CA VAL A 346 20.44 -5.56 -18.44
C VAL A 346 19.70 -5.65 -17.09
N PRO A 347 19.47 -4.53 -16.39
CA PRO A 347 18.57 -4.47 -15.24
C PRO A 347 17.18 -5.03 -15.55
N PHE A 348 16.52 -5.65 -14.57
CA PHE A 348 15.15 -6.17 -14.68
C PHE A 348 14.84 -7.21 -15.78
N GLU A 349 15.83 -7.70 -16.52
CA GLU A 349 15.71 -8.63 -17.67
C GLU A 349 14.61 -9.70 -17.52
N ARG A 350 14.60 -10.43 -16.39
CA ARG A 350 13.67 -11.54 -16.11
C ARG A 350 12.22 -11.13 -15.78
N VAL A 351 11.96 -9.83 -15.60
CA VAL A 351 10.67 -9.26 -15.17
C VAL A 351 10.09 -8.32 -16.22
N LEU A 352 10.96 -7.53 -16.88
CA LEU A 352 10.57 -6.49 -17.83
C LEU A 352 11.07 -6.71 -19.26
N GLY A 353 11.93 -7.72 -19.50
CA GLY A 353 12.54 -7.98 -20.80
C GLY A 353 13.72 -7.05 -21.11
N SER A 354 14.53 -7.44 -22.10
CA SER A 354 15.80 -6.76 -22.40
C SER A 354 15.63 -5.32 -22.89
N GLU A 355 14.58 -5.01 -23.64
CA GLU A 355 14.35 -3.68 -24.21
C GLU A 355 13.97 -2.64 -23.14
N VAL A 356 13.02 -2.99 -22.25
CA VAL A 356 12.64 -2.13 -21.11
C VAL A 356 13.78 -2.05 -20.10
N GLY A 357 14.49 -3.15 -19.86
CA GLY A 357 15.70 -3.17 -19.04
C GLY A 357 16.79 -2.22 -19.55
N ALA A 358 17.05 -2.20 -20.86
CA ALA A 358 17.98 -1.28 -21.50
C ALA A 358 17.53 0.19 -21.43
N SER A 359 16.23 0.47 -21.58
CA SER A 359 15.67 1.82 -21.39
C SER A 359 15.91 2.34 -19.97
N LEU A 360 15.67 1.50 -18.96
CA LEU A 360 15.92 1.84 -17.56
C LEU A 360 17.42 1.94 -17.26
N GLN A 361 18.27 1.10 -17.85
CA GLN A 361 19.72 1.23 -17.73
C GLN A 361 20.23 2.59 -18.24
N LYS A 362 19.77 3.00 -19.45
CA LYS A 362 20.09 4.33 -20.03
C LYS A 362 19.70 5.47 -19.08
N LEU A 363 18.55 5.39 -18.41
CA LEU A 363 18.10 6.39 -17.43
C LEU A 363 19.11 6.57 -16.28
N HIS A 364 19.60 5.45 -15.72
CA HIS A 364 20.57 5.47 -14.62
C HIS A 364 21.96 5.91 -15.08
N GLN A 365 22.41 5.44 -16.25
CA GLN A 365 23.67 5.88 -16.87
C GLN A 365 23.68 7.39 -17.16
N ALA A 366 22.58 7.94 -17.66
CA ALA A 366 22.41 9.38 -17.90
C ALA A 366 22.43 10.23 -16.60
N ASN A 367 22.29 9.61 -15.43
CA ASN A 367 22.41 10.25 -14.12
C ASN A 367 23.70 9.83 -13.37
N GLY A 368 24.70 9.28 -14.08
CA GLY A 368 26.02 8.98 -13.52
C GLY A 368 26.07 7.73 -12.63
N VAL A 369 25.26 6.71 -12.93
CA VAL A 369 25.37 5.36 -12.33
C VAL A 369 26.05 4.41 -13.32
N GLU A 370 27.09 3.73 -12.86
CA GLU A 370 27.87 2.76 -13.63
C GLU A 370 27.29 1.34 -13.51
N PHE A 371 27.64 0.45 -14.45
CA PHE A 371 27.09 -0.90 -14.56
C PHE A 371 28.14 -1.93 -14.94
N GLU A 372 28.30 -2.96 -14.11
CA GLU A 372 29.03 -4.20 -14.39
C GLU A 372 28.01 -5.34 -14.55
N LEU A 373 27.55 -5.54 -15.78
CA LEU A 373 26.50 -6.49 -16.13
C LEU A 373 27.07 -7.75 -16.78
N SER A 374 26.26 -8.81 -16.87
CA SER A 374 26.67 -10.16 -17.28
C SER A 374 27.80 -10.76 -16.42
N VAL A 375 27.98 -10.28 -15.17
CA VAL A 375 29.07 -10.72 -14.29
C VAL A 375 28.62 -10.87 -12.84
N GLY A 376 28.89 -12.03 -12.25
CA GLY A 376 28.67 -12.24 -10.82
C GLY A 376 29.79 -11.64 -9.95
N VAL A 377 29.44 -11.23 -8.73
CA VAL A 377 30.43 -11.01 -7.67
C VAL A 377 31.09 -12.35 -7.33
N LYS A 378 32.41 -12.34 -7.10
CA LYS A 378 33.19 -13.48 -6.61
C LYS A 378 33.26 -13.49 -5.08
N ARG A 379 33.52 -12.31 -4.47
CA ARG A 379 33.51 -12.08 -3.02
C ARG A 379 33.48 -10.59 -2.70
N ILE A 380 33.10 -10.26 -1.47
CA ILE A 380 33.30 -8.95 -0.87
C ILE A 380 34.55 -9.03 0.03
N SER A 381 35.42 -8.02 -0.01
CA SER A 381 36.72 -8.02 0.66
C SER A 381 36.95 -6.77 1.52
N GLY A 382 37.67 -6.93 2.62
CA GLY A 382 38.15 -5.85 3.48
C GLY A 382 38.42 -6.32 4.91
N GLU A 383 39.07 -5.47 5.70
CA GLU A 383 39.49 -5.77 7.08
C GLU A 383 38.42 -5.29 8.06
N GLY A 384 37.50 -6.19 8.43
CA GLY A 384 36.36 -5.92 9.31
C GLY A 384 35.22 -5.10 8.66
N SER A 385 35.57 -4.12 7.83
CA SER A 385 34.65 -3.40 6.94
C SER A 385 34.97 -3.72 5.48
N VAL A 386 33.99 -3.62 4.57
CA VAL A 386 34.27 -3.69 3.13
C VAL A 386 35.18 -2.53 2.70
N SER A 387 36.12 -2.85 1.80
CA SER A 387 36.90 -1.89 1.01
C SER A 387 36.85 -2.19 -0.50
N ARG A 388 36.49 -3.42 -0.89
CA ARG A 388 36.51 -3.88 -2.28
C ARG A 388 35.48 -4.96 -2.58
N VAL A 389 34.97 -4.99 -3.81
CA VAL A 389 34.16 -6.09 -4.37
C VAL A 389 34.93 -6.72 -5.53
N ASP A 390 35.26 -8.01 -5.41
CA ASP A 390 35.97 -8.77 -6.44
C ASP A 390 34.93 -9.45 -7.36
N LEU A 391 35.06 -9.33 -8.68
CA LEU A 391 34.15 -9.90 -9.67
C LEU A 391 34.69 -11.20 -10.28
N LEU A 392 33.80 -12.03 -10.83
CA LEU A 392 34.17 -13.32 -11.45
C LEU A 392 35.03 -13.15 -12.72
N ASN A 393 34.95 -12.02 -13.40
CA ASN A 393 35.81 -11.67 -14.55
C ASN A 393 37.21 -11.18 -14.15
N GLY A 394 37.55 -11.16 -12.85
CA GLY A 394 38.85 -10.69 -12.35
C GLY A 394 38.94 -9.19 -12.08
N LYS A 395 37.96 -8.38 -12.51
CA LYS A 395 37.87 -6.96 -12.13
C LYS A 395 37.62 -6.83 -10.63
N SER A 396 38.11 -5.75 -10.02
CA SER A 396 37.82 -5.39 -8.63
C SER A 396 37.31 -3.95 -8.57
N LEU A 397 36.25 -3.71 -7.81
CA LEU A 397 35.65 -2.39 -7.59
C LEU A 397 35.99 -1.91 -6.17
N LEU A 398 36.40 -0.65 -6.01
CA LEU A 398 36.49 -0.03 -4.68
C LEU A 398 35.08 0.16 -4.11
N ALA A 399 34.88 -0.13 -2.83
CA ALA A 399 33.57 -0.04 -2.18
C ALA A 399 33.71 0.35 -0.72
N ASP A 400 33.23 1.54 -0.36
CA ASP A 400 33.11 1.99 1.03
C ASP A 400 31.80 1.48 1.68
N LEU A 401 30.81 1.16 0.84
CA LEU A 401 29.47 0.69 1.18
C LEU A 401 29.00 -0.29 0.09
N VAL A 402 28.43 -1.42 0.50
CA VAL A 402 27.77 -2.38 -0.38
C VAL A 402 26.30 -2.53 0.01
N ILE A 403 25.40 -2.48 -0.98
CA ILE A 403 23.96 -2.68 -0.80
C ILE A 403 23.51 -3.91 -1.57
N LEU A 404 22.92 -4.88 -0.87
CA LEU A 404 22.51 -6.19 -1.39
C LEU A 404 21.04 -6.15 -1.87
N GLY A 405 20.86 -5.96 -3.18
CA GLY A 405 19.58 -6.02 -3.88
C GLY A 405 19.19 -7.43 -4.37
N THR A 406 19.67 -8.51 -3.74
CA THR A 406 19.64 -9.89 -4.32
C THR A 406 18.30 -10.66 -4.18
N GLY A 407 17.20 -9.94 -3.94
CA GLY A 407 15.84 -10.46 -3.83
C GLY A 407 15.36 -10.70 -2.40
N ILE A 408 14.20 -11.35 -2.26
CA ILE A 408 13.53 -11.69 -0.99
C ILE A 408 13.49 -13.22 -0.84
N GLN A 409 13.48 -13.69 0.41
CA GLN A 409 13.12 -15.06 0.79
C GLN A 409 11.86 -15.02 1.68
N PRO A 410 10.82 -15.84 1.42
CA PRO A 410 9.63 -15.88 2.26
C PRO A 410 9.94 -16.44 3.66
N ASN A 411 9.32 -15.84 4.68
CA ASN A 411 9.50 -16.18 6.10
C ASN A 411 8.60 -17.38 6.48
N ASN A 412 8.89 -18.54 5.87
CA ASN A 412 8.10 -19.76 5.94
C ASN A 412 8.46 -20.72 7.07
N GLN A 413 9.42 -20.35 7.94
CA GLN A 413 9.98 -21.22 8.98
C GLN A 413 8.91 -21.79 9.91
N LEU A 414 7.92 -20.97 10.29
CA LEU A 414 6.80 -21.37 11.15
C LEU A 414 5.87 -22.41 10.53
N ALA A 415 5.88 -22.53 9.20
CA ALA A 415 4.88 -23.30 8.45
C ALA A 415 5.41 -24.67 7.98
N LYS A 416 6.73 -24.88 7.91
CA LYS A 416 7.36 -26.05 7.25
C LYS A 416 6.80 -27.41 7.67
N ASP A 417 6.54 -27.58 8.97
CA ASP A 417 6.13 -28.85 9.57
C ASP A 417 4.64 -28.86 9.98
N GLN A 418 3.88 -27.81 9.60
CA GLN A 418 2.51 -27.55 10.06
C GLN A 418 1.52 -27.25 8.91
N LEU A 419 2.02 -26.75 7.77
CA LEU A 419 1.23 -26.30 6.62
C LEU A 419 1.93 -26.66 5.31
N LYS A 420 1.18 -26.75 4.22
CA LYS A 420 1.75 -27.04 2.89
C LYS A 420 2.48 -25.81 2.33
N LEU A 421 3.66 -26.03 1.73
CA LEU A 421 4.45 -24.99 1.07
C LEU A 421 4.53 -25.19 -0.44
N SER A 422 4.32 -24.12 -1.19
CA SER A 422 4.53 -24.04 -2.64
C SER A 422 6.02 -24.18 -2.99
N PRO A 423 6.38 -24.64 -4.21
CA PRO A 423 7.76 -24.63 -4.70
C PRO A 423 8.41 -23.24 -4.74
N ASN A 424 7.61 -22.17 -4.78
CA ASN A 424 8.06 -20.77 -4.69
C ASN A 424 8.37 -20.31 -3.24
N GLY A 425 8.26 -21.22 -2.26
CA GLY A 425 8.54 -21.01 -0.84
C GLY A 425 7.40 -20.41 0.00
N GLY A 426 6.28 -20.02 -0.61
CA GLY A 426 5.11 -19.50 0.13
C GLY A 426 4.26 -20.60 0.76
N ILE A 427 3.42 -20.22 1.71
CA ILE A 427 2.37 -21.08 2.30
C ILE A 427 1.25 -21.22 1.27
N GLU A 428 0.85 -22.44 0.92
CA GLU A 428 -0.30 -22.66 0.04
C GLU A 428 -1.61 -22.26 0.72
N THR A 429 -2.44 -21.51 0.01
CA THR A 429 -3.81 -21.15 0.41
C THR A 429 -4.83 -21.47 -0.67
N ASP A 430 -6.10 -21.57 -0.28
CA ASP A 430 -7.22 -21.48 -1.23
C ASP A 430 -7.44 -20.04 -1.76
N VAL A 431 -8.49 -19.84 -2.55
CA VAL A 431 -8.89 -18.51 -3.07
C VAL A 431 -9.38 -17.55 -1.98
N PHE A 432 -9.64 -18.05 -0.77
CA PHE A 432 -10.08 -17.31 0.40
C PHE A 432 -8.91 -17.02 1.36
N LEU A 433 -7.66 -17.28 0.93
CA LEU A 433 -6.41 -17.08 1.68
C LEU A 433 -6.29 -17.96 2.94
N LYS A 434 -7.03 -19.06 3.00
CA LYS A 434 -7.03 -20.04 4.07
C LYS A 434 -6.02 -21.14 3.78
N ALA A 435 -5.15 -21.43 4.74
CA ALA A 435 -4.11 -22.46 4.66
C ALA A 435 -4.50 -23.76 5.39
N ALA A 436 -5.29 -23.65 6.47
CA ALA A 436 -5.82 -24.79 7.21
C ALA A 436 -7.13 -24.41 7.95
N LYS A 437 -7.67 -25.32 8.78
CA LYS A 437 -8.77 -24.97 9.69
C LYS A 437 -8.32 -23.85 10.63
N ASN A 438 -9.05 -22.72 10.62
CA ASN A 438 -8.75 -21.52 11.41
C ASN A 438 -7.39 -20.84 11.14
N VAL A 439 -6.63 -21.25 10.12
CA VAL A 439 -5.33 -20.64 9.77
C VAL A 439 -5.36 -20.09 8.35
N TYR A 440 -4.89 -18.85 8.20
CA TYR A 440 -4.86 -18.07 6.97
C TYR A 440 -3.44 -17.51 6.74
N ALA A 441 -3.10 -17.12 5.51
CA ALA A 441 -1.81 -16.49 5.21
C ALA A 441 -1.98 -15.31 4.23
N SER A 442 -1.22 -14.22 4.41
CA SER A 442 -1.34 -13.02 3.57
C SER A 442 -0.03 -12.21 3.44
N GLY A 443 0.12 -11.50 2.33
CA GLY A 443 1.35 -10.77 1.96
C GLY A 443 2.41 -11.68 1.32
N ASP A 444 3.67 -11.25 1.30
CA ASP A 444 4.77 -11.90 0.57
C ASP A 444 4.98 -13.40 0.89
N ILE A 445 4.41 -13.89 2.00
CA ILE A 445 4.45 -15.28 2.45
C ILE A 445 3.35 -16.17 1.79
N ALA A 446 2.23 -15.61 1.37
CA ALA A 446 1.10 -16.38 0.85
C ALA A 446 1.30 -16.78 -0.62
N SER A 447 1.06 -18.04 -0.93
CA SER A 447 0.99 -18.55 -2.30
C SER A 447 -0.41 -19.07 -2.60
N TYR A 448 -1.05 -18.49 -3.60
CA TYR A 448 -2.47 -18.70 -3.90
C TYR A 448 -2.68 -19.06 -5.38
N PRO A 449 -3.75 -19.79 -5.74
CA PRO A 449 -4.03 -20.18 -7.12
C PRO A 449 -4.53 -18.96 -7.90
N TYR A 450 -3.66 -18.34 -8.70
CA TYR A 450 -3.93 -17.07 -9.39
C TYR A 450 -5.11 -17.17 -10.33
N TRP A 451 -6.18 -16.48 -9.97
CA TRP A 451 -6.97 -15.72 -10.93
C TRP A 451 -7.17 -16.34 -12.33
N VAL A 452 -6.43 -15.78 -13.29
CA VAL A 452 -6.48 -16.07 -14.74
C VAL A 452 -6.06 -17.49 -15.10
N THR A 453 -5.02 -18.04 -14.46
CA THR A 453 -4.36 -19.28 -14.90
C THR A 453 -4.68 -20.51 -14.04
N GLY A 454 -4.99 -20.31 -12.75
CA GLY A 454 -5.11 -21.38 -11.76
C GLY A 454 -3.76 -21.82 -11.15
N GLU A 455 -2.63 -21.33 -11.67
CA GLU A 455 -1.29 -21.65 -11.17
C GLU A 455 -1.02 -20.98 -9.81
N TYR A 456 -0.27 -21.64 -8.93
CA TYR A 456 0.11 -21.06 -7.64
C TYR A 456 1.20 -19.99 -7.80
N VAL A 457 0.81 -18.72 -7.60
CA VAL A 457 1.72 -17.57 -7.60
C VAL A 457 2.11 -17.18 -6.18
N ARG A 458 3.14 -16.35 -6.03
CA ARG A 458 3.49 -15.65 -4.78
C ARG A 458 3.99 -14.26 -5.18
N ILE A 459 3.42 -13.22 -4.57
CA ILE A 459 3.54 -11.83 -5.04
C ILE A 459 4.07 -10.95 -3.90
N GLU A 460 5.09 -10.13 -4.17
CA GLU A 460 5.90 -9.43 -3.15
C GLU A 460 5.67 -7.91 -3.16
N HIS A 461 4.40 -7.48 -3.12
CA HIS A 461 4.00 -6.09 -3.40
C HIS A 461 3.04 -5.52 -2.36
N GLN A 462 3.14 -4.22 -2.06
CA GLN A 462 2.35 -3.55 -1.00
C GLN A 462 0.84 -3.58 -1.28
N ASN A 463 0.40 -3.19 -2.48
CA ASN A 463 -1.02 -3.21 -2.87
C ASN A 463 -1.64 -4.59 -2.65
N GLU A 464 -0.95 -5.62 -3.13
CA GLU A 464 -1.32 -7.03 -2.98
C GLU A 464 -1.39 -7.43 -1.50
N ALA A 465 -0.33 -7.18 -0.73
CA ALA A 465 -0.25 -7.56 0.68
C ALA A 465 -1.37 -6.93 1.52
N ILE A 466 -1.74 -5.68 1.20
CA ILE A 466 -2.89 -4.99 1.80
C ILE A 466 -4.20 -5.67 1.40
N ARG A 467 -4.44 -5.84 0.10
CA ARG A 467 -5.67 -6.46 -0.42
C ARG A 467 -5.88 -7.89 0.12
N GLN A 468 -4.81 -8.67 0.24
CA GLN A 468 -4.84 -9.99 0.86
C GLN A 468 -5.18 -9.94 2.36
N GLY A 469 -4.66 -8.97 3.12
CA GLY A 469 -4.99 -8.82 4.53
C GLY A 469 -6.47 -8.46 4.76
N PHE A 470 -7.01 -7.57 3.92
CA PHE A 470 -8.45 -7.25 3.87
C PHE A 470 -9.30 -8.50 3.59
N ILE A 471 -8.96 -9.26 2.54
CA ILE A 471 -9.70 -10.47 2.15
C ILE A 471 -9.61 -11.56 3.24
N ALA A 472 -8.42 -11.78 3.81
CA ALA A 472 -8.23 -12.74 4.89
C ALA A 472 -9.08 -12.38 6.14
N ALA A 473 -9.20 -11.10 6.49
CA ALA A 473 -10.07 -10.65 7.59
C ALA A 473 -11.56 -10.94 7.35
N LEU A 474 -12.07 -10.74 6.13
CA LEU A 474 -13.46 -11.10 5.79
C LEU A 474 -13.68 -12.62 5.87
N ASN A 475 -12.73 -13.41 5.38
CA ASN A 475 -12.80 -14.88 5.42
C ASN A 475 -12.58 -15.47 6.83
N ILE A 476 -11.84 -14.77 7.71
CA ILE A 476 -11.73 -15.06 9.15
C ILE A 476 -13.09 -14.92 9.84
N LEU A 477 -13.88 -13.91 9.45
CA LEU A 477 -15.24 -13.65 9.92
C LEU A 477 -16.33 -14.46 9.21
N GLY A 478 -15.97 -15.41 8.35
CA GLY A 478 -16.94 -16.26 7.64
C GLY A 478 -17.76 -15.50 6.60
N ARG A 479 -17.20 -14.47 5.96
CA ARG A 479 -17.78 -13.76 4.81
C ARG A 479 -17.00 -14.13 3.54
N PRO A 480 -17.41 -15.18 2.79
CA PRO A 480 -16.56 -15.77 1.76
C PRO A 480 -16.30 -14.78 0.61
N THR A 481 -15.05 -14.33 0.54
CA THR A 481 -14.56 -13.30 -0.38
C THR A 481 -13.35 -13.86 -1.12
N PRO A 482 -13.46 -14.22 -2.41
CA PRO A 482 -12.34 -14.76 -3.16
C PRO A 482 -11.38 -13.66 -3.65
N LEU A 483 -10.08 -13.97 -3.72
CA LEU A 483 -9.08 -13.12 -4.36
C LEU A 483 -9.22 -13.19 -5.90
N THR A 484 -9.86 -12.18 -6.47
CA THR A 484 -10.11 -12.01 -7.92
C THR A 484 -9.38 -10.80 -8.52
N ASP A 485 -8.40 -10.28 -7.80
CA ASP A 485 -7.63 -9.10 -8.18
C ASP A 485 -6.54 -9.44 -9.20
N VAL A 486 -6.14 -8.45 -9.99
CA VAL A 486 -4.96 -8.56 -10.88
C VAL A 486 -3.78 -7.90 -10.16
N PRO A 487 -2.69 -8.64 -9.86
CA PRO A 487 -1.54 -8.09 -9.16
C PRO A 487 -1.02 -6.81 -9.82
N PHE A 488 -0.86 -5.76 -9.01
CA PHE A 488 -0.37 -4.45 -9.44
C PHE A 488 0.79 -3.99 -8.57
N PHE A 489 1.81 -3.40 -9.20
CA PHE A 489 2.85 -2.66 -8.49
C PHE A 489 3.35 -1.47 -9.30
N TRP A 490 4.13 -0.64 -8.64
CA TRP A 490 4.83 0.49 -9.23
C TRP A 490 6.27 0.56 -8.68
N THR A 491 7.18 1.10 -9.48
CA THR A 491 8.53 1.49 -9.06
C THR A 491 8.76 2.93 -9.48
N ARG A 492 9.40 3.72 -8.61
CA ARG A 492 9.78 5.10 -8.93
C ARG A 492 11.28 5.25 -8.81
N GLN A 493 11.91 5.55 -9.93
CA GLN A 493 13.34 5.75 -10.08
C GLN A 493 13.51 7.14 -10.71
N TRP A 494 14.29 8.00 -10.08
CA TRP A 494 14.43 9.42 -10.46
C TRP A 494 13.09 10.18 -10.41
N ASP A 495 12.73 10.86 -11.49
CA ASP A 495 11.45 11.51 -11.72
C ASP A 495 10.50 10.65 -12.60
N ARG A 496 10.81 9.36 -12.79
CA ARG A 496 10.03 8.41 -13.60
C ARG A 496 9.35 7.36 -12.73
N THR A 497 8.11 7.02 -13.09
CA THR A 497 7.34 5.93 -12.46
C THR A 497 7.00 4.90 -13.53
N LEU A 498 7.39 3.64 -13.32
CA LEU A 498 6.88 2.50 -14.06
C LEU A 498 5.76 1.86 -13.24
N ALA A 499 4.62 1.60 -13.87
CA ALA A 499 3.53 0.84 -13.30
C ALA A 499 3.42 -0.52 -14.03
N TYR A 500 3.03 -1.58 -13.32
CA TYR A 500 2.96 -2.95 -13.83
C TYR A 500 1.69 -3.65 -13.34
N SER A 501 1.06 -4.43 -14.21
CA SER A 501 -0.17 -5.19 -13.92
C SER A 501 -0.08 -6.61 -14.48
N GLY A 502 -0.53 -7.62 -13.73
CA GLY A 502 -0.60 -9.02 -14.15
C GLY A 502 0.53 -9.90 -13.60
N VAL A 503 0.72 -11.08 -14.20
CA VAL A 503 1.74 -12.06 -13.79
C VAL A 503 2.51 -12.54 -15.02
N GLY A 504 3.56 -11.80 -15.38
CA GLY A 504 4.37 -12.08 -16.57
C GLY A 504 5.41 -13.20 -16.42
N GLN A 505 5.42 -13.98 -15.33
CA GLN A 505 6.51 -14.94 -15.10
C GLN A 505 6.58 -16.02 -16.20
N GLY A 506 7.70 -16.04 -16.91
CA GLY A 506 7.89 -16.89 -18.08
C GLY A 506 7.05 -16.44 -19.29
N PHE A 507 6.96 -15.12 -19.53
CA PHE A 507 6.63 -14.58 -20.84
C PHE A 507 7.61 -15.11 -21.90
N ASP A 508 7.14 -15.29 -23.13
CA ASP A 508 7.95 -15.69 -24.28
C ASP A 508 8.15 -14.55 -25.30
N GLU A 509 7.42 -13.44 -25.17
CA GLU A 509 7.49 -12.30 -26.06
C GLU A 509 7.11 -10.98 -25.34
N VAL A 510 7.66 -9.86 -25.83
CA VAL A 510 7.31 -8.49 -25.41
C VAL A 510 6.87 -7.70 -26.64
N ILE A 511 5.82 -6.88 -26.51
CA ILE A 511 5.34 -5.98 -27.56
C ILE A 511 5.38 -4.56 -27.02
N ILE A 512 6.06 -3.65 -27.72
CA ILE A 512 6.24 -2.25 -27.33
C ILE A 512 5.31 -1.35 -28.16
N ASP A 513 4.49 -0.57 -27.46
CA ASP A 513 3.66 0.52 -27.99
C ASP A 513 4.23 1.84 -27.44
N GLY A 514 4.67 2.75 -28.31
CA GLY A 514 5.34 4.01 -27.94
C GLY A 514 6.88 3.99 -28.06
N ASP A 515 7.58 4.84 -27.32
CA ASP A 515 9.03 5.06 -27.42
C ASP A 515 9.76 4.86 -26.09
N LEU A 516 10.66 3.88 -26.08
CA LEU A 516 11.53 3.50 -24.96
C LEU A 516 12.64 4.52 -24.65
N ASN A 517 13.07 5.34 -25.61
CA ASN A 517 14.08 6.39 -25.40
C ASN A 517 13.44 7.64 -24.78
N GLN A 518 12.23 8.01 -25.22
CA GLN A 518 11.39 9.03 -24.58
C GLN A 518 10.73 8.55 -23.27
N GLN A 519 10.84 7.26 -22.95
CA GLN A 519 10.25 6.65 -21.75
C GLN A 519 8.72 6.85 -21.70
N LYS A 520 8.08 6.83 -22.86
CA LYS A 520 6.63 6.99 -23.03
C LYS A 520 6.10 5.80 -23.82
N PHE A 521 5.76 4.73 -23.10
CA PHE A 521 5.46 3.43 -23.70
C PHE A 521 4.49 2.60 -22.86
N ILE A 522 3.94 1.58 -23.50
CA ILE A 522 3.35 0.38 -22.89
C ILE A 522 4.14 -0.82 -23.41
N ALA A 523 4.56 -1.71 -22.52
CA ALA A 523 5.15 -3.00 -22.84
C ALA A 523 4.17 -4.10 -22.46
N TYR A 524 3.62 -4.82 -23.43
CA TYR A 524 2.72 -5.96 -23.21
C TYR A 524 3.54 -7.26 -23.18
N TYR A 525 3.38 -8.05 -22.11
CA TYR A 525 4.09 -9.33 -21.93
C TYR A 525 3.21 -10.49 -22.38
N ALA A 526 3.66 -11.20 -23.41
CA ALA A 526 2.94 -12.32 -24.01
C ALA A 526 3.50 -13.67 -23.56
N LYS A 527 2.60 -14.65 -23.39
CA LYS A 527 2.93 -16.05 -23.10
C LYS A 527 2.06 -16.93 -23.99
N LYS A 528 2.68 -17.65 -24.93
CA LYS A 528 2.01 -18.46 -25.98
C LYS A 528 0.93 -17.66 -26.73
N GLY A 529 1.26 -16.43 -27.12
CA GLY A 529 0.39 -15.53 -27.89
C GLY A 529 -0.75 -14.85 -27.09
N ARG A 530 -0.89 -15.13 -25.79
CA ARG A 530 -1.82 -14.41 -24.88
C ARG A 530 -1.07 -13.35 -24.08
N ILE A 531 -1.63 -12.15 -23.92
CA ILE A 531 -1.09 -11.18 -22.97
C ILE A 531 -1.40 -11.63 -21.54
N VAL A 532 -0.38 -11.62 -20.68
CA VAL A 532 -0.45 -12.07 -19.27
C VAL A 532 -0.07 -10.98 -18.26
N ALA A 533 0.62 -9.94 -18.71
CA ALA A 533 0.94 -8.74 -17.95
C ALA A 533 1.22 -7.55 -18.87
N SER A 534 1.33 -6.36 -18.32
CA SER A 534 1.94 -5.20 -18.99
C SER A 534 2.72 -4.33 -18.01
N ALA A 535 3.61 -3.50 -18.55
CA ALA A 535 4.19 -2.35 -17.88
C ALA A 535 3.88 -1.07 -18.67
N SER A 536 3.82 0.09 -18.03
CA SER A 536 3.83 1.38 -18.72
C SER A 536 4.66 2.43 -17.99
N MET A 537 5.17 3.41 -18.74
CA MET A 537 5.82 4.61 -18.23
C MET A 537 5.34 5.82 -19.03
N ASN A 538 5.04 6.93 -18.34
CA ASN A 538 4.53 8.20 -18.91
C ASN A 538 3.31 8.09 -19.85
N THR A 539 2.59 6.98 -19.82
CA THR A 539 1.32 6.77 -20.56
C THR A 539 0.16 6.72 -19.56
N PRO A 540 -0.61 7.83 -19.40
CA PRO A 540 -1.69 7.89 -18.42
C PRO A 540 -2.72 6.78 -18.61
N ASN A 541 -3.25 6.29 -17.49
CA ASN A 541 -4.38 5.36 -17.36
C ASN A 541 -4.19 3.96 -18.00
N ALA A 542 -3.11 3.72 -18.75
CA ALA A 542 -2.80 2.46 -19.40
C ALA A 542 -2.90 1.25 -18.46
N GLN A 543 -2.22 1.27 -17.31
CA GLN A 543 -2.25 0.13 -16.38
C GLN A 543 -3.59 -0.06 -15.68
N MET A 544 -4.44 0.97 -15.56
CA MET A 544 -5.79 0.81 -15.03
C MET A 544 -6.70 0.12 -16.05
N ILE A 545 -6.66 0.58 -17.32
CA ILE A 545 -7.39 -0.02 -18.45
C ILE A 545 -6.93 -1.47 -18.66
N ILE A 546 -5.62 -1.73 -18.70
CA ILE A 546 -5.07 -3.08 -18.95
C ILE A 546 -5.27 -4.00 -17.75
N SER A 547 -5.19 -3.51 -16.50
CA SER A 547 -5.54 -4.31 -15.32
C SER A 547 -7.00 -4.77 -15.36
N GLU A 548 -7.92 -3.90 -15.80
CA GLU A 548 -9.34 -4.26 -15.95
C GLU A 548 -9.60 -5.18 -17.14
N ALA A 549 -8.91 -5.00 -18.26
CA ALA A 549 -8.97 -5.92 -19.40
C ALA A 549 -8.41 -7.31 -19.06
N LEU A 550 -7.37 -7.37 -18.23
CA LEU A 550 -6.89 -8.62 -17.61
C LEU A 550 -7.95 -9.19 -16.65
N ARG A 551 -8.54 -8.38 -15.75
CA ARG A 551 -9.60 -8.78 -14.78
C ARG A 551 -10.82 -9.40 -15.45
N LEU A 552 -11.20 -8.85 -16.61
CA LEU A 552 -12.34 -9.30 -17.41
C LEU A 552 -11.96 -10.43 -18.40
N ASN A 553 -10.67 -10.76 -18.55
CA ASN A 553 -10.13 -11.70 -19.55
C ASN A 553 -10.57 -11.31 -20.98
N VAL A 554 -10.45 -10.01 -21.32
CA VAL A 554 -10.78 -9.42 -22.64
C VAL A 554 -9.59 -8.73 -23.31
N MET A 555 -8.36 -9.02 -22.86
CA MET A 555 -7.15 -8.58 -23.57
C MET A 555 -7.09 -9.16 -25.00
N PRO A 556 -6.68 -8.36 -26.00
CA PRO A 556 -6.39 -8.87 -27.34
C PRO A 556 -5.23 -9.89 -27.32
N SER A 557 -5.09 -10.65 -28.39
CA SER A 557 -3.93 -11.50 -28.62
C SER A 557 -2.66 -10.69 -28.90
N ALA A 558 -1.51 -11.35 -28.74
CA ALA A 558 -0.22 -10.80 -29.14
C ALA A 558 -0.17 -10.43 -30.64
N GLN A 559 -0.90 -11.14 -31.49
CA GLN A 559 -0.92 -10.90 -32.94
C GLN A 559 -1.70 -9.63 -33.29
N GLU A 560 -2.88 -9.42 -32.70
CA GLU A 560 -3.71 -8.23 -32.94
C GLU A 560 -2.99 -6.94 -32.50
N LEU A 561 -2.22 -6.99 -31.41
CA LEU A 561 -1.38 -5.87 -30.98
C LEU A 561 -0.22 -5.60 -31.96
N LYS A 562 0.53 -6.62 -32.38
CA LYS A 562 1.64 -6.47 -33.37
C LYS A 562 1.18 -5.91 -34.71
N GLU A 563 -0.01 -6.31 -35.15
CA GLU A 563 -0.62 -5.84 -36.40
C GLU A 563 -1.25 -4.45 -36.27
N ASN A 564 -1.12 -3.78 -35.11
CA ASN A 564 -1.74 -2.50 -34.75
C ASN A 564 -3.27 -2.49 -34.97
N LYS A 565 -3.93 -3.64 -34.82
CA LYS A 565 -5.39 -3.83 -34.94
C LYS A 565 -6.15 -3.47 -33.68
N THR A 566 -5.47 -3.14 -32.58
CA THR A 566 -6.12 -2.79 -31.31
C THR A 566 -5.25 -1.80 -30.53
N THR A 567 -5.80 -0.61 -30.32
CA THR A 567 -5.22 0.47 -29.51
C THR A 567 -5.67 0.40 -28.05
N LEU A 568 -4.99 1.12 -27.15
CA LEU A 568 -5.42 1.25 -25.74
C LEU A 568 -6.86 1.76 -25.60
N ASP A 569 -7.30 2.70 -26.45
CA ASP A 569 -8.68 3.22 -26.42
C ASP A 569 -9.71 2.20 -26.91
N GLU A 570 -9.33 1.22 -27.72
CA GLU A 570 -10.20 0.09 -28.09
C GLU A 570 -10.28 -0.94 -26.96
N ILE A 571 -9.17 -1.24 -26.29
CA ILE A 571 -9.18 -2.03 -25.04
C ILE A 571 -10.10 -1.36 -24.00
N LYS A 572 -10.01 -0.03 -23.84
CA LYS A 572 -10.87 0.77 -22.95
C LYS A 572 -12.35 0.68 -23.32
N LYS A 573 -12.71 0.80 -24.61
CA LYS A 573 -14.10 0.60 -25.09
C LYS A 573 -14.60 -0.80 -24.76
N VAL A 574 -13.78 -1.84 -24.96
CA VAL A 574 -14.13 -3.22 -24.62
C VAL A 574 -14.34 -3.39 -23.11
N VAL A 575 -13.45 -2.88 -22.27
CA VAL A 575 -13.59 -2.90 -20.80
C VAL A 575 -14.92 -2.26 -20.37
N LEU A 576 -15.19 -1.03 -20.82
CA LEU A 576 -16.42 -0.31 -20.46
C LEU A 576 -17.69 -1.03 -20.95
N SER A 577 -17.63 -1.70 -22.11
CA SER A 577 -18.76 -2.50 -22.64
C SER A 577 -19.10 -3.77 -21.84
N LYS A 578 -18.23 -4.19 -20.90
CA LYS A 578 -18.41 -5.39 -20.07
C LYS A 578 -18.82 -5.07 -18.63
N GLY A 579 -18.74 -3.81 -18.19
CA GLY A 579 -19.06 -3.41 -16.83
C GLY A 579 -18.23 -4.14 -15.76
N THR A 580 -18.83 -4.41 -14.60
CA THR A 580 -18.13 -4.98 -13.43
C THR A 580 -18.08 -6.51 -13.44
N SER A 581 -18.97 -7.19 -14.16
CA SER A 581 -19.20 -8.64 -14.05
C SER A 581 -17.98 -9.49 -14.41
N CYS A 582 -17.57 -10.37 -13.49
CA CYS A 582 -16.39 -11.20 -13.66
C CYS A 582 -16.65 -12.40 -14.60
N HIS A 583 -16.23 -12.29 -15.86
CA HIS A 583 -16.34 -13.36 -16.87
C HIS A 583 -15.18 -14.38 -16.81
N CYS A 584 -14.68 -14.69 -15.61
CA CYS A 584 -13.59 -15.65 -15.44
C CYS A 584 -14.06 -17.11 -15.58
N LYS A 585 -13.12 -18.02 -15.88
CA LYS A 585 -13.36 -19.49 -15.93
C LYS A 585 -13.75 -20.11 -14.57
N ARG A 586 -13.80 -19.33 -13.49
CA ARG A 586 -14.12 -19.77 -12.12
C ARG A 586 -15.56 -19.50 -11.68
N SER A 587 -16.43 -18.96 -12.55
CA SER A 587 -17.82 -18.61 -12.19
C SER A 587 -18.55 -19.75 -11.45
N GLY A 588 -18.41 -20.99 -11.93
CA GLY A 588 -18.95 -22.18 -11.25
C GLY A 588 -18.18 -22.61 -9.98
N GLN A 589 -16.88 -22.31 -9.85
CA GLN A 589 -16.12 -22.61 -8.62
C GLN A 589 -16.48 -21.64 -7.47
N CYS A 590 -16.71 -20.36 -7.78
CA CYS A 590 -17.18 -19.38 -6.81
C CYS A 590 -18.59 -19.69 -6.27
N GLN A 591 -19.38 -20.50 -6.99
CA GLN A 591 -20.70 -20.99 -6.55
C GLN A 591 -20.68 -22.41 -5.95
N ALA A 592 -19.57 -23.14 -6.06
CA ALA A 592 -19.44 -24.52 -5.56
C ALA A 592 -18.68 -24.62 -4.21
N GLN A 593 -18.33 -23.48 -3.61
CA GLN A 593 -17.71 -23.36 -2.28
C GLN A 593 -18.36 -22.24 -1.42
N LEU A 594 -19.56 -21.80 -1.82
CA LEU A 594 -20.53 -21.07 -1.01
C LEU A 594 -21.59 -22.05 -0.47
#